data_AF-A0A7V5R3B2-F1
#
_entry.id   AF-A0A7V5R3B2-F1
#
_cell.length_a   1.000
_cell.length_b   1.000
_cell.length_c   1.000
_cell.angle_alpha   90.00
_cell.angle_beta   90.00
_cell.angle_gamma   90.00
#
_symmetry.space_group_name_H-M   'P 1'
#
loop_
_entity.id
_entity.type
_entity.pdbx_description
1 polymer ?
#
loop_
_entity_poly.entity_id
_entity_poly.type
_entity_poly.pdbx_seq_one_letter_code
_entity_poly.pdbx_strand_id
1 'polypeptide(L)'
;MYTEQEPIPLPVDGILDLHCFRPGEIKDLVPEYLQECRKRDILQVRIIHGKGTGSLRRTVHAILGRLEGVKSFRMAGEDAGSWGATLVVLQAEERPPLSR
;
A
#
# COMPACT_ATOMS: atom_id res chain seq x y z
N MET A 1 16.45 -2.78 -32.90
CA MET A 1 16.83 -3.39 -31.61
C MET A 1 15.96 -2.75 -30.54
N TYR A 2 15.02 -3.49 -29.97
CA TYR A 2 14.27 -3.01 -28.81
C TYR A 2 15.07 -3.41 -27.58
N THR A 3 15.55 -2.43 -26.83
CA THR A 3 16.15 -2.66 -25.52
C THR A 3 15.06 -3.15 -24.59
N GLU A 4 15.16 -4.38 -24.09
CA GLU A 4 14.33 -4.85 -22.99
C GLU A 4 14.56 -3.89 -21.82
N GLN A 5 13.55 -3.09 -21.48
CA GLN A 5 13.64 -2.18 -20.34
C GLN A 5 13.64 -3.04 -19.08
N GLU A 6 14.75 -3.01 -18.33
CA GLU A 6 14.80 -3.63 -17.01
C GLU A 6 13.68 -3.05 -16.12
N PRO A 7 12.98 -3.89 -15.34
CA PRO A 7 11.92 -3.42 -14.47
C PRO A 7 12.48 -2.46 -13.43
N ILE A 8 11.97 -1.23 -13.42
CA ILE A 8 12.34 -0.22 -12.43
C ILE A 8 11.80 -0.67 -11.06
N PRO A 9 12.65 -0.77 -10.02
CA PRO A 9 12.18 -1.11 -8.68
C PRO A 9 11.13 -0.10 -8.18
N LEU A 10 10.05 -0.60 -7.61
CA LEU A 10 9.00 0.24 -7.04
C LEU A 10 9.54 0.98 -5.80
N PRO A 11 9.46 2.32 -5.72
CA PRO A 11 9.86 3.07 -4.53
C PRO A 11 8.95 2.73 -3.34
N VAL A 12 9.56 2.48 -2.19
CA VAL A 12 8.86 2.26 -0.91
C VAL A 12 8.97 3.54 -0.09
N ASP A 13 8.13 4.52 -0.43
CA ASP A 13 8.06 5.86 0.16
C ASP A 13 6.72 6.11 0.89
N GLY A 14 5.87 5.07 1.01
CA GLY A 14 4.55 5.16 1.60
C GLY A 14 3.46 5.58 0.63
N ILE A 15 3.73 5.66 -0.68
CA ILE A 15 2.73 5.92 -1.72
C ILE A 15 2.71 4.74 -2.70
N LEU A 16 1.55 4.08 -2.79
CA LEU A 16 1.33 2.99 -3.73
C LEU A 16 0.22 3.38 -4.73
N ASP A 17 0.61 3.63 -5.98
CA ASP A 17 -0.35 3.88 -7.06
C ASP A 17 -0.68 2.60 -7.83
N LEU A 18 -1.94 2.18 -7.76
CA LEU A 18 -2.43 0.95 -8.36
C LEU A 18 -2.83 1.09 -9.84
N HIS A 19 -2.83 2.30 -10.43
CA HIS A 19 -3.18 2.48 -11.85
C HIS A 19 -2.20 1.78 -12.81
N CYS A 20 -0.96 1.58 -12.38
CA CYS A 20 0.08 0.93 -13.16
C CYS A 20 0.03 -0.61 -13.11
N PHE A 21 -0.88 -1.18 -12.30
CA PHE A 21 -0.92 -2.61 -12.02
C PHE A 21 -2.22 -3.27 -12.48
N ARG A 22 -2.11 -4.53 -12.88
CA ARG A 22 -3.25 -5.35 -13.25
C ARG A 22 -4.01 -5.78 -11.99
N PRO A 23 -5.34 -5.92 -12.05
CA PRO A 23 -6.14 -6.34 -10.90
C PRO A 23 -5.68 -7.62 -10.20
N GLY A 24 -5.11 -8.57 -10.97
CA GLY A 24 -4.61 -9.84 -10.44
C GLY A 24 -3.33 -9.71 -9.60
N GLU A 25 -2.57 -8.62 -9.77
CA GLU A 25 -1.31 -8.36 -9.05
C GLU A 25 -1.57 -7.71 -7.68
N ILE A 26 -2.68 -6.96 -7.56
CA ILE A 26 -3.02 -6.18 -6.35
C ILE A 26 -3.07 -7.05 -5.09
N LYS A 27 -3.52 -8.30 -5.21
CA LYS A 27 -3.69 -9.22 -4.07
C LYS A 27 -2.36 -9.53 -3.37
N ASP A 28 -1.26 -9.56 -4.13
CA ASP A 28 0.08 -9.90 -3.64
C ASP A 28 0.89 -8.62 -3.40
N LEU A 29 0.74 -7.63 -4.30
CA LEU A 29 1.44 -6.35 -4.23
C LEU A 29 1.12 -5.54 -2.97
N VAL A 30 -0.15 -5.44 -2.57
CA VAL A 30 -0.52 -4.60 -1.42
C VAL A 30 0.07 -5.14 -0.11
N PRO A 31 -0.06 -6.43 0.24
CA PRO A 31 0.59 -6.99 1.42
C PRO A 31 2.11 -6.81 1.42
N GLU A 32 2.76 -7.10 0.29
CA GLU A 32 4.23 -7.01 0.16
C GLU A 32 4.71 -5.57 0.34
N TYR A 33 4.07 -4.60 -0.32
CA TYR A 33 4.40 -3.19 -0.17
C TYR A 33 4.25 -2.71 1.27
N LEU A 34 3.17 -3.09 1.97
CA LEU A 34 2.96 -2.71 3.36
C LEU A 34 3.97 -3.36 4.30
N GLN A 35 4.38 -4.60 4.03
CA GLN A 35 5.44 -5.26 4.78
C GLN A 35 6.78 -4.51 4.61
N GLU A 36 7.13 -4.13 3.39
CA GLU A 36 8.34 -3.34 3.12
C GLU A 36 8.28 -1.96 3.77
N CYS A 37 7.10 -1.32 3.79
CA CYS A 37 6.90 -0.08 4.52
C CYS A 37 7.17 -0.25 6.03
N ARG A 38 6.64 -1.31 6.65
CA ARG A 38 6.86 -1.60 8.09
C ARG A 38 8.33 -1.81 8.43
N LYS A 39 9.06 -2.58 7.62
CA LYS A 39 10.51 -2.80 7.81
C LYS A 39 11.32 -1.50 7.78
N ARG A 40 10.84 -0.51 7.03
CA ARG A 40 11.46 0.82 6.88
C ARG A 40 10.91 1.87 7.85
N ASP A 41 10.05 1.48 8.79
CA ASP A 41 9.35 2.36 9.72
C ASP A 41 8.47 3.43 9.03
N ILE A 42 8.03 3.14 7.80
CA ILE A 42 7.05 3.95 7.07
C ILE A 42 5.65 3.46 7.49
N LEU A 43 5.13 4.04 8.56
CA LEU A 43 3.90 3.55 9.20
C LEU A 43 2.62 4.22 8.66
N GLN A 44 2.75 5.24 7.82
CA GLN A 44 1.63 5.90 7.16
C GLN A 44 1.75 5.66 5.66
N VAL A 45 0.77 4.94 5.10
CA VAL A 45 0.76 4.58 3.69
C VAL A 45 -0.50 5.11 3.02
N ARG A 46 -0.36 5.61 1.80
CA ARG A 46 -1.44 6.04 0.93
C ARG A 46 -1.51 5.13 -0.29
N ILE A 47 -2.60 4.39 -0.40
CA ILE A 47 -2.88 3.51 -1.54
C ILE A 47 -3.83 4.24 -2.48
N ILE A 48 -3.37 4.60 -3.67
CA ILE A 48 -4.13 5.28 -4.71
C ILE A 48 -4.73 4.22 -5.62
N HIS A 49 -6.06 4.15 -5.66
CA HIS A 49 -6.80 3.14 -6.45
C HIS A 49 -7.78 3.77 -7.46
N GLY A 50 -7.80 5.11 -7.55
CA GLY A 50 -8.71 5.85 -8.41
C GLY A 50 -10.15 5.88 -7.90
N LYS A 51 -10.98 6.75 -8.51
CA LYS A 51 -12.39 6.95 -8.10
C LYS A 51 -13.31 5.88 -8.68
N GLY A 52 -13.21 5.61 -9.99
CA GLY A 52 -13.79 4.48 -10.72
C GLY A 52 -15.18 3.99 -10.27
N THR A 53 -15.44 2.69 -10.43
CA THR A 53 -16.66 1.99 -9.94
C THR A 53 -16.53 1.53 -8.47
N GLY A 54 -15.39 1.82 -7.84
CA GLY A 54 -15.05 1.36 -6.50
C GLY A 54 -14.62 -0.11 -6.40
N SER A 55 -14.43 -0.82 -7.52
CA SER A 55 -13.97 -2.22 -7.51
C SER A 55 -12.59 -2.38 -6.86
N LEU A 56 -11.59 -1.58 -7.28
CA LEU A 56 -10.26 -1.64 -6.67
C LEU A 56 -10.30 -1.24 -5.19
N ARG A 57 -11.09 -0.23 -4.82
CA ARG A 57 -11.31 0.15 -3.41
C ARG A 57 -11.78 -1.04 -2.58
N ARG A 58 -12.81 -1.77 -3.04
CA ARG A 58 -13.33 -2.94 -2.33
C ARG A 58 -12.26 -4.03 -2.19
N THR A 59 -11.49 -4.29 -3.24
CA THR A 59 -10.36 -5.23 -3.20
C THR A 59 -9.32 -4.80 -2.16
N VAL A 60 -8.88 -3.54 -2.18
CA VAL A 60 -7.92 -2.99 -1.22
C VAL A 60 -8.45 -3.13 0.20
N HIS A 61 -9.68 -2.72 0.47
CA HIS A 61 -10.27 -2.79 1.82
C HIS A 61 -10.41 -4.25 2.30
N ALA A 62 -10.76 -5.18 1.40
CA ALA A 62 -10.83 -6.61 1.73
C ALA A 62 -9.46 -7.22 2.03
N ILE A 63 -8.39 -6.74 1.39
CA ILE A 63 -7.01 -7.13 1.72
C ILE A 63 -6.64 -6.57 3.09
N LEU A 64 -6.78 -5.25 3.27
CA LEU A 64 -6.40 -4.56 4.51
C LEU A 64 -7.09 -5.12 5.76
N GLY A 65 -8.37 -5.46 5.66
CA GLY A 65 -9.13 -6.03 6.78
C GLY A 65 -8.66 -7.42 7.25
N ARG A 66 -7.74 -8.07 6.52
CA ARG A 66 -7.17 -9.38 6.87
C ARG A 66 -5.71 -9.31 7.32
N LEU A 67 -5.07 -8.14 7.22
CA LEU A 67 -3.65 -7.98 7.53
C LEU A 67 -3.46 -7.56 8.99
N GLU A 68 -2.88 -8.44 9.81
CA GLU A 68 -2.60 -8.16 11.23
C GLU A 68 -1.67 -6.95 11.44
N GLY A 69 -0.79 -6.67 10.47
CA GLY A 69 0.11 -5.51 10.50
C GLY A 69 -0.57 -4.16 10.26
N VAL A 70 -1.86 -4.13 9.93
CA VAL A 70 -2.63 -2.90 9.71
C VAL A 70 -3.30 -2.50 11.03
N LYS A 71 -2.97 -1.31 11.53
CA LYS A 71 -3.60 -0.73 12.74
C LYS A 71 -4.97 -0.16 12.43
N SER A 72 -5.09 0.59 11.33
CA SER A 72 -6.36 1.14 10.86
C SER A 72 -6.25 1.57 9.40
N PHE A 73 -7.39 1.71 8.73
CA PHE A 73 -7.46 2.30 7.41
C PHE A 73 -8.76 3.08 7.23
N ARG A 74 -8.72 4.12 6.40
CA ARG A 74 -9.87 4.94 6.05
C ARG A 74 -9.74 5.50 4.64
N MET A 75 -10.85 5.92 4.06
CA MET A 75 -10.82 6.74 2.85
C MET A 75 -10.05 8.04 3.11
N ALA A 76 -9.30 8.51 2.13
CA ALA A 76 -8.70 9.83 2.20
C ALA A 76 -9.80 10.92 2.17
N GLY A 77 -9.61 11.97 2.96
CA GLY A 77 -10.41 13.20 2.87
C GLY A 77 -10.07 13.99 1.61
N GLU A 78 -10.78 15.10 1.39
CA GLU A 78 -10.61 15.95 0.20
C GLU A 78 -9.14 16.35 -0.04
N ASP A 79 -8.38 16.61 1.03
CA ASP A 79 -6.99 17.10 0.98
C ASP A 79 -5.93 16.03 0.61
N ALA A 80 -6.30 14.75 0.58
CA ALA A 80 -5.32 13.65 0.46
C ALA A 80 -5.63 12.65 -0.67
N GLY A 81 -6.30 13.11 -1.73
CA GLY A 81 -6.73 12.27 -2.86
C GLY A 81 -8.22 11.94 -2.85
N SER A 82 -8.98 12.53 -1.92
CA SER A 82 -10.43 12.38 -1.82
C SER A 82 -10.83 10.89 -1.79
N TRP A 83 -11.95 10.53 -2.38
CA TRP A 83 -12.46 9.15 -2.44
C TRP A 83 -11.66 8.22 -3.39
N GLY A 84 -10.54 8.68 -3.96
CA GLY A 84 -9.65 7.91 -4.85
C GLY A 84 -8.49 7.20 -4.16
N ALA A 85 -8.34 7.37 -2.85
CA ALA A 85 -7.26 6.76 -2.08
C ALA A 85 -7.73 6.24 -0.71
N THR A 86 -6.98 5.26 -0.20
CA THR A 86 -7.11 4.73 1.15
C THR A 86 -5.85 5.05 1.94
N LEU A 87 -6.03 5.69 3.10
CA LEU A 87 -4.97 5.96 4.07
C LEU A 87 -4.90 4.79 5.04
N VAL A 88 -3.70 4.25 5.21
CA VAL A 88 -3.40 3.07 6.04
C VAL A 88 -2.42 3.49 7.11
N VAL A 89 -2.72 3.11 8.36
CA VAL A 89 -1.80 3.20 9.48
C VAL A 89 -1.35 1.79 9.83
N LEU A 90 -0.04 1.57 9.86
CA LEU A 90 0.57 0.28 10.17
C LEU A 90 0.98 0.21 11.63
N GLN A 91 1.03 -1.01 12.15
CA GLN A 91 1.69 -1.28 13.42
C GLN A 91 3.21 -1.27 13.18
N ALA A 92 3.96 -0.63 14.08
CA ALA A 92 5.41 -0.75 14.08
C ALA A 92 5.80 -2.23 14.16
N GLU A 93 6.93 -2.59 13.55
CA GLU A 93 7.49 -3.92 13.76
C GLU A 93 7.92 -4.04 15.23
N GLU A 94 7.55 -5.15 15.88
CA GLU A 94 8.06 -5.44 17.22
C GLU A 94 9.56 -5.70 17.11
N ARG A 95 10.37 -4.67 17.35
CA ARG A 95 11.81 -4.84 17.44
C ARG A 95 12.11 -5.32 18.85
N PRO A 96 12.70 -6.52 19.03
CA PRO A 96 13.19 -6.89 20.35
C PRO A 96 14.17 -5.81 20.82
N PRO A 97 14.11 -5.41 22.11
CA PRO A 97 15.02 -4.41 22.63
C PRO A 97 16.45 -4.83 22.31
N LEU A 98 17.24 -3.90 21.74
CA LEU A 98 18.66 -4.12 21.56
C LEU A 98 19.24 -4.41 22.94
N SER A 99 19.72 -5.64 23.16
CA SER A 99 20.43 -6.02 24.37
C SER A 99 21.62 -5.07 24.53
N ARG A 100 21.61 -4.31 25.63
CA ARG A 100 22.76 -3.51 26.08
C ARG A 100 23.85 -4.42 26.62
#